data_AF-A0A9W7TTR1-F1
#
_entry.id   AF-A0A9W7TTR1-F1
#
_cell.length_a   1.000
_cell.length_b   1.000
_cell.length_c   1.000
_cell.angle_alpha   90.00
_cell.angle_beta   90.00
_cell.angle_gamma   90.00
#
_symmetry.space_group_name_H-M   'P 1'
#
loop_
_entity.id
_entity.type
_entity.pdbx_description
1 polymer ?
#
loop_
_entity_poly.entity_id
_entity_poly.type
_entity_poly.pdbx_seq_one_letter_code
_entity_poly.pdbx_strand_id
1 'polypeptide(L)'
;MVVGAFPIAKLLYVGIRQLSKPVANRIKAGARQSEFFKNYICLPPAQAYHWIEMRTKMRIMGFRGSTIKPLNEDAAAELGAELLGEAIIFIIGGGCMVLEYTRQAANSRRKEEELAENINNLQTQLGELALATETLDAQIREINRLLLSLPTAPSSK
;
A
#
# COMPACT_ATOMS: atom_id res chain seq x y z
N MET A 1 -0.63 12.37 -11.00
CA MET A 1 -0.01 11.26 -11.75
C MET A 1 -0.44 9.92 -11.15
N VAL A 2 -1.54 9.34 -11.64
CA VAL A 2 -2.06 8.03 -11.19
C VAL A 2 -1.60 6.95 -12.19
N VAL A 3 -0.28 6.83 -12.37
CA VAL A 3 0.31 5.85 -13.32
C VAL A 3 0.87 4.63 -12.58
N GLY A 4 0.90 4.63 -11.23
CA GLY A 4 1.45 3.54 -10.41
C GLY A 4 0.48 2.42 -10.02
N ALA A 5 -0.85 2.65 -10.00
CA ALA A 5 -1.81 1.65 -9.52
C ALA A 5 -2.16 0.58 -10.56
N PHE A 6 -2.25 0.96 -11.83
CA PHE A 6 -2.61 0.07 -12.94
C PHE A 6 -1.52 -0.99 -13.27
N PRO A 7 -0.21 -0.68 -13.22
CA PRO A 7 0.85 -1.69 -13.44
C PRO A 7 0.94 -2.69 -12.29
N ILE A 8 0.85 -2.25 -11.03
CA ILE A 8 1.02 -3.13 -9.86
C ILE A 8 -0.16 -4.10 -9.74
N ALA A 9 -1.40 -3.62 -9.89
CA ALA A 9 -2.57 -4.49 -9.83
C ALA A 9 -2.55 -5.57 -10.93
N LYS A 10 -2.11 -5.20 -12.14
CA LYS A 10 -2.00 -6.13 -13.27
C LYS A 10 -0.87 -7.13 -13.08
N LEU A 11 0.27 -6.71 -12.51
CA LEU A 11 1.38 -7.59 -12.17
C LEU A 11 1.02 -8.56 -11.03
N LEU A 12 0.31 -8.09 -10.00
CA LEU A 12 -0.22 -8.94 -8.93
C LEU A 12 -1.17 -9.99 -9.50
N TYR A 13 -2.15 -9.57 -10.32
CA TYR A 13 -3.09 -10.48 -10.96
C TYR A 13 -2.40 -11.54 -11.82
N VAL A 14 -1.42 -11.14 -12.66
CA VAL A 14 -0.65 -12.06 -13.50
C VAL A 14 0.24 -12.97 -12.65
N GLY A 15 0.89 -12.45 -11.62
CA GLY A 15 1.75 -13.19 -10.71
C GLY A 15 1.00 -14.27 -9.94
N ILE A 16 -0.19 -13.93 -9.42
CA ILE A 16 -1.11 -14.90 -8.81
C ILE A 16 -1.42 -16.00 -9.83
N ARG A 17 -1.88 -15.64 -11.03
CA ARG A 17 -2.27 -16.62 -12.05
C ARG A 17 -1.12 -17.54 -12.50
N GLN A 18 0.12 -17.05 -12.50
CA GLN A 18 1.29 -17.86 -12.87
C GLN A 18 1.78 -18.76 -11.74
N LEU A 19 1.67 -18.32 -10.48
CA LEU A 19 2.07 -19.11 -9.32
C LEU A 19 0.98 -20.10 -8.88
N SER A 20 -0.30 -19.81 -9.16
CA SER A 20 -1.42 -20.67 -8.76
C SER A 20 -1.39 -22.03 -9.43
N LYS A 21 -0.97 -22.11 -10.70
CA LYS A 21 -0.90 -23.40 -11.41
C LYS A 21 0.11 -24.39 -10.81
N PRO A 22 1.38 -24.05 -10.60
CA PRO A 22 2.34 -24.99 -9.99
C PRO A 22 1.95 -25.35 -8.55
N VAL A 23 1.40 -24.42 -7.78
CA VAL A 23 0.92 -24.68 -6.41
C VAL A 23 -0.29 -25.61 -6.42
N ALA A 24 -1.29 -25.34 -7.27
CA ALA A 24 -2.45 -26.21 -7.44
C ALA A 24 -2.05 -27.61 -7.88
N ASN A 25 -1.08 -27.75 -8.80
CA ASN A 25 -0.57 -29.06 -9.23
C ASN A 25 0.10 -29.84 -8.09
N ARG A 26 0.81 -29.15 -7.18
CA ARG A 26 1.37 -29.77 -5.97
C ARG A 26 0.27 -30.23 -5.01
N ILE A 27 -0.77 -29.42 -4.83
CA ILE A 27 -1.92 -29.74 -3.97
C ILE A 27 -2.72 -30.92 -4.56
N LYS A 28 -2.93 -30.97 -5.89
CA LYS A 28 -3.54 -32.09 -6.60
C LYS A 28 -2.73 -33.39 -6.38
N ALA A 29 -1.40 -33.32 -6.46
CA ALA A 29 -0.54 -34.47 -6.19
C ALA A 29 -0.68 -34.95 -4.73
N GLY A 30 -0.79 -34.03 -3.76
CA GLY A 30 -1.05 -34.35 -2.35
C GLY A 30 -2.43 -34.96 -2.11
N ALA A 31 -3.47 -34.44 -2.76
CA ALA A 31 -4.83 -34.97 -2.67
C ALA A 31 -4.97 -36.40 -3.24
N ARG A 32 -4.13 -36.76 -4.24
CA ARG A 32 -4.08 -38.14 -4.76
C ARG A 32 -3.34 -39.10 -3.83
N GLN A 33 -2.41 -38.59 -3.02
CA GLN A 33 -1.62 -39.41 -2.08
C GLN A 33 -2.31 -39.61 -0.74
N SER A 34 -3.24 -38.72 -0.37
CA SER A 34 -3.93 -38.77 0.93
C SER A 34 -5.44 -38.55 0.77
N GLU A 35 -6.20 -39.61 1.04
CA GLU A 35 -7.66 -39.57 1.14
C GLU A 35 -8.15 -38.60 2.23
N PHE A 36 -7.38 -38.46 3.32
CA PHE A 36 -7.68 -37.47 4.36
C PHE A 36 -7.61 -36.05 3.80
N PHE A 37 -6.52 -35.73 3.09
CA PHE A 37 -6.35 -34.42 2.49
C PHE A 37 -7.43 -34.14 1.42
N LYS A 38 -7.74 -35.14 0.60
CA LYS A 38 -8.83 -35.08 -0.37
C LYS A 38 -10.15 -34.71 0.31
N ASN A 39 -10.57 -35.50 1.30
CA ASN A 39 -11.92 -35.44 1.89
C ASN A 39 -12.12 -34.29 2.88
N TYR A 40 -11.08 -33.87 3.60
CA TYR A 40 -11.20 -32.81 4.61
C TYR A 40 -10.73 -31.44 4.13
N ILE A 41 -9.80 -31.36 3.17
CA ILE A 41 -9.17 -30.10 2.79
C ILE A 41 -9.64 -29.65 1.41
N CYS A 42 -9.67 -30.54 0.40
CA CYS A 42 -10.06 -30.15 -0.96
C CYS A 42 -11.58 -30.23 -1.21
N LEU A 43 -12.25 -31.30 -0.78
CA LEU A 43 -13.67 -31.54 -1.10
C LEU A 43 -14.62 -30.51 -0.49
N PRO A 44 -14.53 -30.16 0.81
CA PRO A 44 -15.50 -29.25 1.43
C PRO A 44 -15.56 -27.87 0.77
N PRO A 45 -14.44 -27.15 0.52
CA PRO A 45 -14.49 -25.87 -0.17
C PRO A 45 -14.93 -26.00 -1.63
N ALA A 46 -14.56 -27.09 -2.33
CA ALA A 46 -14.99 -27.32 -3.71
C ALA A 46 -16.51 -27.54 -3.83
N GLN A 47 -17.08 -28.36 -2.95
CA GLN A 47 -18.52 -28.62 -2.93
C GLN A 47 -19.31 -27.38 -2.50
N ALA A 48 -18.79 -26.60 -1.54
CA ALA A 48 -19.37 -25.32 -1.15
C ALA A 48 -19.37 -24.33 -2.32
N TYR A 49 -18.24 -24.19 -3.03
CA TYR A 49 -18.12 -23.34 -4.20
C TYR A 49 -19.14 -23.72 -5.28
N HIS A 50 -19.16 -25.00 -5.67
CA HIS A 50 -20.10 -25.53 -6.67
C HIS A 50 -21.56 -25.32 -6.25
N TRP A 51 -21.87 -25.56 -4.97
CA TRP A 51 -23.21 -25.32 -4.44
C TRP A 51 -23.62 -23.84 -4.56
N ILE A 52 -22.75 -22.90 -4.16
CA ILE A 52 -23.01 -21.46 -4.26
C ILE A 52 -23.16 -21.05 -5.73
N GLU A 53 -22.25 -21.50 -6.60
CA GLU A 53 -22.26 -21.17 -8.03
C GLU A 53 -23.56 -21.64 -8.69
N MET A 54 -23.90 -22.92 -8.51
CA MET A 54 -25.11 -23.51 -9.07
C MET A 54 -26.38 -22.89 -8.48
N ARG A 55 -26.40 -22.62 -7.18
CA ARG A 55 -27.53 -21.93 -6.51
C ARG A 55 -27.75 -20.53 -7.11
N THR A 56 -26.67 -19.80 -7.35
CA THR A 56 -26.69 -18.45 -7.92
C THR A 56 -27.15 -18.49 -9.37
N LYS A 57 -26.56 -19.37 -10.18
CA LYS A 57 -26.93 -19.56 -11.58
C LYS A 57 -28.41 -19.93 -11.74
N MET A 58 -28.91 -20.86 -10.91
CA MET A 58 -30.31 -21.26 -10.92
C MET A 58 -31.25 -20.12 -10.51
N ARG A 59 -30.85 -19.31 -9.50
CA ARG A 59 -31.62 -18.13 -9.07
C ARG A 59 -31.70 -17.08 -10.19
N ILE A 60 -30.59 -16.82 -10.89
CA ILE A 60 -30.54 -15.87 -12.01
C ILE A 60 -31.40 -16.36 -13.19
N MET A 61 -31.35 -17.65 -13.51
CA MET A 61 -32.13 -18.26 -14.58
C MET A 61 -33.61 -18.48 -14.22
N GLY A 62 -34.05 -18.09 -13.01
CA GLY A 62 -35.45 -18.20 -12.57
C GLY A 62 -35.91 -19.60 -12.16
N PHE A 63 -35.03 -20.62 -12.20
CA PHE A 63 -35.35 -21.97 -11.77
C PHE A 63 -35.32 -22.06 -10.24
N ARG A 64 -36.48 -22.27 -9.62
CA ARG A 64 -36.64 -22.45 -8.17
C ARG A 64 -36.87 -23.94 -7.88
N GLY A 65 -35.95 -24.59 -7.16
CA GLY A 65 -36.17 -25.93 -6.59
C GLY A 65 -35.41 -27.09 -7.23
N SER A 66 -34.52 -26.84 -8.21
CA SER A 66 -33.69 -27.91 -8.77
C SER A 66 -32.63 -28.38 -7.76
N THR A 67 -32.63 -29.69 -7.46
CA THR A 67 -31.63 -30.32 -6.59
C THR A 67 -30.26 -30.28 -7.27
N ILE A 68 -29.29 -29.58 -6.66
CA ILE A 68 -27.93 -29.47 -7.20
C ILE A 68 -27.21 -30.80 -6.93
N LYS A 69 -26.83 -31.51 -8.00
CA LYS A 69 -26.04 -32.74 -7.86
C LYS A 69 -24.63 -32.37 -7.39
N PRO A 70 -24.09 -33.05 -6.36
CA PRO A 70 -22.72 -32.82 -5.92
C PRO A 70 -21.74 -33.15 -7.04
N LEU A 71 -20.59 -32.49 -7.03
CA LEU A 71 -19.54 -32.71 -8.01
C LEU A 71 -18.92 -34.10 -7.80
N ASN A 72 -18.47 -34.74 -8.89
CA ASN A 72 -17.69 -35.99 -8.79
C ASN A 72 -16.45 -35.75 -7.91
N GLU A 73 -16.04 -36.73 -7.12
CA GLU A 73 -14.94 -36.59 -6.15
C GLU A 73 -13.63 -36.12 -6.81
N ASP A 74 -13.31 -36.64 -7.99
CA ASP A 74 -12.11 -36.25 -8.74
C ASP A 74 -12.17 -34.79 -9.20
N ALA A 75 -13.35 -34.35 -9.69
CA ALA A 75 -13.56 -32.98 -10.13
C ALA A 75 -13.57 -32.01 -8.92
N ALA A 76 -14.10 -32.45 -7.77
CA ALA A 76 -14.09 -31.67 -6.54
C ALA A 76 -12.66 -31.52 -6.00
N ALA A 77 -11.85 -32.59 -6.06
CA ALA A 77 -10.45 -32.53 -5.66
C ALA A 77 -9.65 -31.58 -6.57
N GLU A 78 -9.91 -31.60 -7.88
CA GLU A 78 -9.28 -30.70 -8.85
C GLU A 78 -9.62 -29.23 -8.59
N LEU A 79 -10.92 -28.92 -8.45
CA LEU A 79 -11.40 -27.56 -8.16
C LEU A 79 -10.91 -27.07 -6.79
N GLY A 80 -10.97 -27.92 -5.77
CA GLY A 80 -10.51 -27.60 -4.42
C GLY A 80 -9.01 -27.29 -4.38
N ALA A 81 -8.21 -28.05 -5.13
CA ALA A 81 -6.78 -27.81 -5.20
C ALA A 81 -6.42 -26.49 -5.90
N GLU A 82 -7.18 -26.09 -6.93
CA GLU A 82 -7.02 -24.78 -7.58
C GLU A 82 -7.38 -23.63 -6.65
N LEU A 83 -8.54 -23.71 -5.98
CA LEU A 83 -8.99 -22.72 -5.01
C LEU A 83 -8.00 -22.56 -3.84
N LEU A 84 -7.49 -23.67 -3.30
CA LEU A 84 -6.50 -23.63 -2.23
C LEU A 84 -5.18 -23.03 -2.70
N GLY A 85 -4.73 -23.36 -3.91
CA GLY A 85 -3.51 -22.79 -4.47
C GLY A 85 -3.59 -21.28 -4.62
N GLU A 86 -4.71 -20.78 -5.16
CA GLU A 86 -4.98 -19.35 -5.25
C GLU A 86 -5.06 -18.71 -3.87
N ALA A 87 -5.79 -19.29 -2.92
CA ALA A 87 -5.95 -18.76 -1.58
C ALA A 87 -4.60 -18.62 -0.84
N ILE A 88 -3.71 -19.62 -0.94
CA ILE A 88 -2.39 -19.59 -0.32
C ILE A 88 -1.56 -18.42 -0.86
N ILE A 89 -1.55 -18.21 -2.17
CA ILE A 89 -0.78 -17.13 -2.81
C ILE A 89 -1.37 -15.78 -2.44
N PHE A 90 -2.71 -15.66 -2.41
CA PHE A 90 -3.39 -14.44 -1.97
C PHE A 90 -3.10 -14.11 -0.51
N ILE A 91 -3.10 -15.09 0.39
CA ILE A 91 -2.82 -14.87 1.81
C ILE A 91 -1.36 -14.46 2.01
N ILE A 92 -0.41 -15.14 1.36
CA ILE A 92 1.00 -14.80 1.47
C ILE A 92 1.27 -13.42 0.87
N GLY A 93 0.82 -13.18 -0.37
CA GLY A 93 1.03 -11.91 -1.07
C GLY A 93 0.32 -10.74 -0.39
N GLY A 94 -0.95 -10.92 -0.02
CA GLY A 94 -1.74 -9.93 0.69
C GLY A 94 -1.20 -9.65 2.09
N GLY A 95 -0.79 -10.70 2.82
CA GLY A 95 -0.14 -10.58 4.12
C GLY A 95 1.16 -9.78 4.04
N CYS A 96 2.06 -10.13 3.12
CA CYS A 96 3.28 -9.36 2.88
C CYS A 96 2.99 -7.90 2.52
N MET A 97 2.02 -7.64 1.64
CA MET A 97 1.64 -6.28 1.25
C MET A 97 1.13 -5.45 2.44
N VAL A 98 0.30 -6.02 3.30
CA VAL A 98 -0.20 -5.34 4.51
C VAL A 98 0.95 -5.06 5.48
N LEU A 99 1.86 -6.01 5.67
CA LEU A 99 3.03 -5.83 6.53
C LEU A 99 3.97 -4.74 5.98
N GLU A 100 4.21 -4.71 4.68
CA GLU A 100 5.02 -3.66 4.06
C GLU A 100 4.33 -2.30 4.14
N TYR A 101 3.03 -2.24 3.89
CA TYR A 101 2.25 -1.00 4.00
C TYR A 101 2.30 -0.42 5.42
N THR A 102 2.09 -1.25 6.44
CA THR A 102 2.15 -0.80 7.84
C THR A 102 3.55 -0.33 8.21
N ARG A 103 4.60 -1.05 7.78
CA ARG A 103 5.99 -0.63 7.99
C ARG A 103 6.33 0.67 7.26
N GLN A 104 5.85 0.84 6.04
CA GLN A 104 6.08 2.03 5.23
C GLN A 104 5.32 3.25 5.78
N ALA A 105 4.08 3.07 6.25
CA ALA A 105 3.30 4.13 6.85
C ALA A 105 4.00 4.71 8.10
N ALA A 106 4.57 3.86 8.95
CA ALA A 106 5.34 4.31 10.12
C ALA A 106 6.56 5.14 9.72
N ASN A 107 7.27 4.74 8.66
CA ASN A 107 8.45 5.46 8.19
C ASN A 107 8.10 6.77 7.46
N SER A 108 6.94 6.83 6.78
CA SER A 108 6.46 8.05 6.14
C SER A 108 6.14 9.13 7.18
N ARG A 109 5.51 8.75 8.30
CA ARG A 109 5.19 9.69 9.38
C ARG A 109 6.44 10.32 10.00
N ARG A 110 7.49 9.52 10.24
CA ARG A 110 8.78 10.03 10.72
C ARG A 110 9.40 11.04 9.75
N LYS A 111 9.32 10.79 8.45
CA LYS A 111 9.82 11.73 7.43
C LYS A 111 9.02 13.02 7.40
N GLU A 112 7.70 12.96 7.58
CA GLU A 112 6.85 14.16 7.67
C GLU A 112 7.18 14.98 8.92
N GLU A 113 7.41 14.32 10.06
CA GLU A 113 7.86 14.96 11.30
C GLU A 113 9.23 15.65 11.11
N GLU A 114 10.21 14.95 10.53
CA GLU A 114 11.54 15.51 10.22
C GLU A 114 11.43 16.69 9.22
N LEU A 115 10.56 16.61 8.21
CA LEU A 115 10.36 17.71 7.26
C LEU A 115 9.74 18.93 7.92
N ALA A 116 8.76 18.73 8.80
CA ALA A 116 8.09 19.79 9.53
C ALA A 116 9.06 20.51 10.49
N GLU A 117 9.90 19.74 11.18
CA GLU A 117 10.95 20.30 12.04
C GLU A 117 11.95 21.14 11.23
N ASN A 118 12.40 20.63 10.08
CA ASN A 118 13.29 21.38 9.19
C ASN A 118 12.66 22.70 8.69
N ILE A 119 11.37 22.70 8.36
CA ILE A 119 10.64 23.92 7.96
C ILE A 119 10.60 24.93 9.10
N ASN A 120 10.27 24.49 10.32
CA ASN A 120 10.23 25.36 11.49
C ASN A 120 11.62 25.96 11.81
N ASN A 121 12.67 25.15 11.70
CA ASN A 121 14.05 25.61 11.90
C ASN A 121 14.45 26.67 10.86
N LEU A 122 14.13 26.43 9.58
CA LEU A 122 14.38 27.41 8.52
C LEU A 122 13.60 28.71 8.72
N GLN A 123 12.33 28.63 9.13
CA GLN A 123 11.53 29.81 9.45
C GLN A 123 12.13 30.62 10.61
N THR A 124 12.65 29.93 11.63
CA THR A 124 13.30 30.56 12.79
C THR A 124 14.59 31.26 12.36
N GLN A 125 15.45 30.58 11.58
CA GLN A 125 16.69 31.16 11.04
C GLN A 125 16.40 32.38 10.15
N LEU A 126 15.35 32.32 9.31
CA LEU A 126 14.92 33.47 8.52
C LEU A 126 14.45 34.63 9.40
N GLY A 127 13.72 34.36 10.48
CA GLY A 127 13.29 35.36 11.45
C GLY A 127 14.46 36.05 12.16
N GLU A 128 15.43 35.26 12.63
CA GLU A 128 16.66 35.78 13.25
C GLU A 128 17.47 36.63 12.27
N LEU A 129 17.61 36.17 11.02
CA LEU A 129 18.31 36.91 9.98
C LEU A 129 17.59 38.22 9.62
N ALA A 130 16.26 38.20 9.57
CA ALA A 130 15.47 39.41 9.35
C ALA A 130 15.67 40.44 10.47
N LEU A 131 15.65 40.01 11.73
CA LEU A 131 15.95 40.87 12.88
C LEU A 131 17.37 41.43 12.81
N ALA A 132 18.38 40.60 12.49
CA ALA A 132 19.75 41.06 12.31
C ALA A 132 19.85 42.14 11.21
N THR A 133 19.13 41.95 10.11
CA THR A 133 19.08 42.93 9.01
C THR A 133 18.44 44.25 9.45
N GLU A 134 17.35 44.21 10.23
CA GLU A 134 16.70 45.41 10.78
C GLU A 134 17.60 46.14 11.77
N THR A 135 18.32 45.41 12.64
CA THR A 135 19.26 46.04 13.59
C THR A 135 20.43 46.72 12.87
N LEU A 136 20.95 46.12 11.79
CA LEU A 136 21.99 46.72 10.97
C LEU A 136 21.48 48.00 10.27
N ASP A 137 20.25 47.99 9.74
CA ASP A 137 19.66 49.19 9.13
C ASP A 137 19.46 50.33 10.15
N ALA A 138 19.04 50.00 11.38
CA ALA A 138 18.93 50.98 12.46
C ALA A 138 20.29 51.59 12.84
N GLN A 139 21.34 50.78 12.94
CA GLN A 139 22.71 51.25 13.20
C GLN A 139 23.22 52.16 12.07
N ILE A 140 22.95 51.82 10.81
CA ILE A 140 23.32 52.65 9.64
C ILE A 140 22.62 54.02 9.70
N ARG A 141 21.33 54.05 10.07
CA ARG A 141 20.57 55.31 10.21
C ARG A 141 21.13 56.17 11.35
N GLU A 142 21.53 55.57 12.46
CA GLU A 142 22.14 56.26 13.58
C GLU A 142 23.51 56.85 13.20
N ILE A 143 24.38 56.06 12.54
CA ILE A 143 25.67 56.53 12.04
C ILE A 143 25.49 57.71 11.08
N ASN A 144 24.55 57.62 10.14
CA ASN A 144 24.25 58.73 9.23
C ASN A 144 23.81 60.00 9.97
N ARG A 145 22.99 59.88 11.02
CA ARG A 145 22.61 61.02 11.85
C ARG A 145 23.81 61.62 12.58
N LEU A 146 24.69 60.79 13.15
CA LEU A 146 25.90 61.25 13.83
C LEU A 146 26.83 61.99 12.85
N LEU A 147 27.04 61.45 11.66
CA LEU A 147 27.84 62.10 10.60
C LEU A 147 27.26 63.45 10.19
N LEU A 148 25.94 63.57 10.04
CA LEU A 148 25.26 64.83 9.73
C LEU A 148 25.33 65.85 10.87
N SER A 149 25.44 65.38 12.12
CA SER A 149 25.55 66.24 13.30
C SER A 149 26.97 66.73 13.59
N LEU A 150 27.98 66.19 12.90
CA LEU A 150 29.35 66.67 13.03
C LEU A 150 29.44 68.11 12.50
N PRO A 151 30.10 69.03 13.22
CA PRO A 151 30.31 70.39 12.73
C PRO A 151 31.09 70.34 11.41
N THR A 152 30.59 71.00 10.37
CA THR A 152 31.38 71.20 9.16
C THR A 152 32.65 71.95 9.52
N ALA A 153 33.80 71.39 9.15
CA ALA A 153 35.11 71.98 9.45
C ALA A 153 35.11 73.46 9.02
N PRO A 154 35.69 74.38 9.83
CA PRO A 154 35.71 75.79 9.48
C PRO A 154 36.41 75.95 8.14
N SER A 155 35.66 76.47 7.16
CA SER A 155 36.18 76.82 5.84
C SER A 155 37.29 77.86 6.00
N SER A 156 38.55 77.42 5.89
CA SER A 156 39.68 78.31 5.72
C SER A 156 39.60 78.91 4.34
N LYS A 157 39.43 80.24 4.30
CA LYS A 157 39.70 81.09 3.13
C LYS A 157 41.15 80.95 2.67
#